data_AF-A0A949ZV67-F1
#
_entry.id   AF-A0A949ZV67-F1
#
_cell.length_a   1.000
_cell.length_b   1.000
_cell.length_c   1.000
_cell.angle_alpha   90.00
_cell.angle_beta   90.00
_cell.angle_gamma   90.00
#
_symmetry.space_group_name_H-M   'P 1'
#
loop_
_entity.id
_entity.type
_entity.pdbx_description
1 polymer ?
#
loop_
_entity_poly.entity_id
_entity_poly.type
_entity_poly.pdbx_seq_one_letter_code
_entity_poly.pdbx_strand_id
1 'polypeptide(L)'
;MHRRLFSASLLILCALALFASRQGTKFPRSLSQEPTQQDERVRQEREKALNTRRQEDLKRDAGRLLEMASELKQDVDKTNENILSLDVIKKAEQIEKLAKSVKDKMKAQALEPAPSAEPRLERPPLF
;
A
#
# COMPACT_ATOMS: atom_id res chain seq x y z
N MET A 1 -39.88 -52.36 -5.89
CA MET A 1 -39.13 -52.01 -7.13
C MET A 1 -38.30 -50.71 -6.99
N HIS A 2 -37.52 -50.50 -5.90
CA HIS A 2 -36.76 -49.23 -5.73
C HIS A 2 -35.23 -49.38 -5.60
N ARG A 3 -34.69 -50.60 -5.52
CA ARG A 3 -33.24 -50.82 -5.40
C ARG A 3 -32.46 -50.70 -6.72
N ARG A 4 -33.14 -50.78 -7.87
CA ARG A 4 -32.53 -50.63 -9.20
C ARG A 4 -32.44 -49.18 -9.68
N LEU A 5 -33.29 -48.30 -9.14
CA LEU A 5 -33.33 -46.87 -9.47
C LEU A 5 -32.18 -46.09 -8.80
N PHE A 6 -31.78 -46.45 -7.58
CA PHE A 6 -30.66 -45.79 -6.89
C PHE A 6 -29.29 -46.08 -7.53
N SER A 7 -29.07 -47.31 -8.01
CA SER A 7 -27.83 -47.73 -8.66
C SER A 7 -27.56 -46.96 -9.97
N ALA A 8 -28.60 -46.75 -10.78
CA ALA A 8 -28.49 -45.98 -12.02
C ALA A 8 -28.13 -44.51 -11.76
N SER A 9 -28.67 -43.89 -10.69
CA SER A 9 -28.34 -42.50 -10.32
C SER A 9 -26.89 -42.36 -9.81
N LEU A 10 -26.41 -43.35 -9.06
CA LEU A 10 -25.05 -43.36 -8.51
C LEU A 10 -23.99 -43.52 -9.61
N LEU A 11 -24.28 -44.34 -10.64
CA LEU A 11 -23.39 -44.51 -11.79
C LEU A 11 -23.31 -43.25 -12.67
N ILE A 12 -24.43 -42.52 -12.83
CA ILE A 12 -24.46 -41.26 -13.60
C ILE A 12 -23.70 -40.14 -12.86
N LEU A 13 -23.83 -40.04 -11.53
CA LEU A 13 -23.05 -39.10 -10.71
C LEU A 13 -21.55 -39.40 -10.73
N CYS A 14 -21.16 -40.67 -10.73
CA CYS A 14 -19.75 -41.08 -10.74
C CYS A 14 -19.08 -40.81 -12.11
N ALA A 15 -19.81 -40.95 -13.22
CA ALA A 15 -19.32 -40.60 -14.56
C ALA A 15 -19.08 -39.09 -14.75
N LEU A 16 -19.91 -38.23 -14.14
CA LEU A 16 -19.70 -36.78 -14.13
C LEU A 16 -18.45 -36.37 -13.33
N ALA A 17 -18.19 -37.03 -12.20
CA ALA A 17 -16.99 -36.78 -11.39
C ALA A 17 -15.69 -37.17 -12.11
N LEU A 18 -15.71 -38.24 -12.93
CA LEU A 18 -14.55 -38.64 -13.74
C LEU A 18 -14.29 -37.71 -14.94
N PHE A 19 -15.32 -37.03 -15.45
CA PHE A 19 -15.15 -36.03 -16.52
C PHE A 19 -14.55 -34.72 -15.98
N ALA A 20 -14.89 -34.32 -14.75
CA ALA A 20 -14.31 -33.16 -14.08
C ALA A 20 -12.79 -33.30 -13.86
N SER A 21 -12.30 -34.52 -13.62
CA SER A 21 -10.88 -34.80 -13.43
C SER A 21 -10.05 -34.86 -14.71
N ARG A 22 -10.68 -34.85 -15.90
CA ARG A 22 -9.98 -34.94 -17.20
C ARG A 22 -9.60 -33.57 -17.78
N GLN A 23 -10.09 -32.49 -17.19
CA GLN A 23 -9.58 -31.15 -17.45
C GLN A 23 -8.37 -30.91 -16.56
N GLY A 24 -7.25 -31.53 -16.94
CA GLY A 24 -5.94 -31.04 -16.54
C GLY A 24 -5.85 -29.58 -16.99
N THR A 25 -5.98 -28.66 -16.04
CA THR A 25 -5.68 -27.25 -16.19
C THR A 25 -4.26 -27.16 -16.73
N LYS A 26 -4.15 -26.93 -18.04
CA LYS A 26 -2.90 -26.46 -18.66
C LYS A 26 -2.65 -25.08 -18.09
N PHE A 27 -2.01 -25.00 -16.92
CA PHE A 27 -1.34 -23.79 -16.49
C PHE A 27 -0.37 -23.43 -17.61
N PRO A 28 -0.50 -22.25 -18.26
CA PRO A 28 0.56 -21.79 -19.12
C PRO A 28 1.78 -21.63 -18.22
N ARG A 29 2.80 -22.42 -18.51
CA ARG A 29 4.14 -22.29 -17.97
C ARG A 29 4.49 -20.80 -18.06
N SER A 30 4.71 -20.17 -16.91
CA SER A 30 5.20 -18.79 -16.86
C SER A 30 6.48 -18.74 -17.66
N LEU A 31 6.39 -18.25 -18.90
CA LEU A 31 7.53 -17.79 -19.64
C LEU A 31 8.14 -16.69 -18.78
N SER A 32 9.37 -16.89 -18.31
CA SER A 32 10.20 -15.81 -17.80
C SER A 32 10.41 -14.84 -18.95
N GLN A 33 9.45 -13.94 -19.16
CA GLN A 33 9.64 -12.74 -19.95
C GLN A 33 10.53 -11.83 -19.12
N GLU A 34 11.80 -11.74 -19.52
CA GLU A 34 12.65 -10.63 -19.13
C GLU A 34 11.90 -9.33 -19.46
N PRO A 35 11.74 -8.40 -18.49
CA PRO A 35 11.02 -7.17 -18.72
C PRO A 35 11.62 -6.41 -19.90
N THR A 36 10.76 -5.91 -20.79
CA THR A 36 11.24 -5.12 -21.92
C THR A 36 11.71 -3.74 -21.44
N GLN A 37 12.56 -3.06 -22.23
CA GLN A 37 12.97 -1.68 -21.91
C GLN A 37 11.76 -0.72 -21.77
N GLN A 38 10.64 -1.03 -22.41
CA GLN A 38 9.40 -0.26 -22.28
C GLN A 38 8.74 -0.50 -20.91
N ASP A 39 8.76 -1.74 -20.42
CA ASP A 39 8.23 -2.10 -19.09
C ASP A 39 9.04 -1.44 -17.97
N GLU A 40 10.36 -1.36 -18.12
CA GLU A 40 11.24 -0.67 -17.17
C GLU A 40 10.96 0.83 -17.11
N ARG A 41 10.76 1.50 -18.26
CA ARG A 41 10.42 2.93 -18.31
C ARG A 41 9.10 3.22 -17.61
N VAL A 42 8.06 2.44 -17.91
CA VAL A 42 6.74 2.58 -17.27
C VAL A 42 6.85 2.36 -15.76
N ARG A 43 7.66 1.40 -15.31
CA ARG A 43 7.91 1.16 -13.89
C ARG A 43 8.61 2.37 -13.23
N GLN A 44 9.66 2.90 -13.84
CA GLN A 44 10.37 4.06 -13.31
C GLN A 44 9.49 5.32 -13.25
N GLU A 45 8.67 5.57 -14.27
CA GLU A 45 7.71 6.68 -14.27
C GLU A 45 6.68 6.54 -13.15
N ARG A 46 6.18 5.32 -12.93
CA ARG A 46 5.26 5.02 -11.83
C ARG A 46 5.92 5.25 -10.48
N GLU A 47 7.16 4.79 -10.28
CA GLU A 47 7.91 5.01 -9.03
C GLU A 47 8.16 6.50 -8.77
N LYS A 48 8.55 7.28 -9.78
CA LYS A 48 8.70 8.74 -9.69
C LYS A 48 7.39 9.43 -9.32
N ALA A 49 6.28 9.03 -9.93
CA ALA A 49 4.96 9.56 -9.62
C ALA A 49 4.55 9.26 -8.17
N LEU A 50 4.82 8.04 -7.68
CA LEU A 50 4.57 7.67 -6.29
C LEU A 50 5.43 8.47 -5.31
N ASN A 51 6.71 8.69 -5.62
CA ASN A 51 7.61 9.52 -4.79
C ASN A 51 7.11 10.97 -4.69
N THR A 52 6.68 11.53 -5.82
CA THR A 52 6.14 12.90 -5.87
C THR A 52 4.89 13.02 -5.01
N ARG A 53 3.93 12.10 -5.17
CA ARG A 53 2.71 12.07 -4.34
C ARG A 53 3.01 11.94 -2.84
N ARG A 54 3.95 11.05 -2.48
CA ARG A 54 4.41 10.88 -1.09
C ARG A 54 4.97 12.18 -0.49
N GLN A 55 5.71 12.96 -1.28
CA GLN A 55 6.26 14.24 -0.86
C GLN A 55 5.17 15.31 -0.72
N GLU A 56 4.24 15.38 -1.68
CA GLU A 56 3.11 16.32 -1.63
C GLU A 56 2.22 16.07 -0.41
N ASP A 57 1.93 14.79 -0.10
CA ASP A 57 1.16 14.40 1.07
C ASP A 57 1.84 14.85 2.37
N LEU A 58 3.17 14.69 2.48
CA LEU A 58 3.92 15.19 3.64
C LEU A 58 3.87 16.71 3.77
N LYS A 59 4.03 17.45 2.66
CA LYS A 59 3.95 18.91 2.66
C LYS A 59 2.58 19.39 3.12
N ARG A 60 1.52 18.76 2.64
CA ARG A 60 0.14 19.06 3.03
C ARG A 60 -0.07 18.80 4.52
N ASP A 61 0.34 17.64 5.01
CA ASP A 61 0.13 17.28 6.42
C ASP A 61 0.96 18.17 7.36
N ALA A 62 2.18 18.55 6.98
CA ALA A 62 3.00 19.51 7.70
C ALA A 62 2.38 20.93 7.72
N GLY A 63 1.79 21.36 6.60
CA GLY A 63 1.04 22.61 6.53
C GLY A 63 -0.16 22.61 7.49
N ARG A 64 -0.93 21.51 7.51
CA ARG A 64 -2.06 21.34 8.43
C ARG A 64 -1.62 21.31 9.90
N LEU A 65 -0.47 20.72 10.21
CA LEU A 65 0.08 20.78 11.57
C LEU A 65 0.37 22.21 12.01
N LEU A 66 0.99 23.00 11.13
CA LEU A 66 1.31 24.40 11.41
C LEU A 66 0.04 25.23 11.65
N GLU A 67 -0.98 25.03 10.80
CA GLU A 67 -2.28 25.68 10.93
C GLU A 67 -2.94 25.35 12.28
N MET A 68 -3.09 24.06 12.60
CA MET A 68 -3.73 23.62 13.85
C MET A 68 -2.95 24.09 15.09
N ALA A 69 -1.62 24.08 15.04
CA ALA A 69 -0.79 24.60 16.12
C ALA A 69 -0.96 26.11 16.32
N SER A 70 -1.10 26.86 15.22
CA SER A 70 -1.36 28.29 15.25
C SER A 70 -2.74 28.59 15.86
N GLU A 71 -3.76 27.83 15.47
CA GLU A 71 -5.09 27.92 16.07
C GLU A 71 -5.10 27.55 17.55
N LEU A 72 -4.41 26.46 17.93
CA LEU A 72 -4.30 26.05 19.33
C LEU A 72 -3.70 27.17 20.17
N LYS A 73 -2.64 27.81 19.67
CA LYS A 73 -2.06 28.98 20.34
C LYS A 73 -3.11 30.09 20.51
N GLN A 74 -3.82 30.47 19.45
CA GLN A 74 -4.85 31.51 19.54
C GLN A 74 -5.96 31.16 20.52
N ASP A 75 -6.36 29.90 20.59
CA ASP A 75 -7.40 29.44 21.50
C ASP A 75 -6.90 29.47 22.96
N VAL A 76 -5.63 29.11 23.19
CA VAL A 76 -4.97 29.24 24.51
C VAL A 76 -4.82 30.70 24.91
N ASP A 77 -4.41 31.59 24.00
CA ASP A 77 -4.25 33.03 24.26
C ASP A 77 -5.59 33.70 24.64
N LYS A 78 -6.73 33.13 24.21
CA LYS A 78 -8.08 33.58 24.58
C LYS A 78 -8.58 32.98 25.90
N THR A 79 -7.92 31.96 26.44
CA THR A 79 -8.31 31.32 27.70
C THR A 79 -7.66 32.03 28.88
N ASN A 80 -8.35 32.07 30.04
CA ASN A 80 -7.78 32.53 31.30
C ASN A 80 -7.26 31.35 32.12
N GLU A 81 -6.39 31.60 33.10
CA GLU A 81 -5.68 30.60 33.92
C GLU A 81 -6.56 29.49 34.53
N ASN A 82 -7.87 29.75 34.69
CA ASN A 82 -8.81 28.83 35.33
C ASN A 82 -9.77 28.12 34.37
N ILE A 83 -9.69 28.33 33.05
CA ILE A 83 -10.65 27.76 32.08
C ILE A 83 -9.94 27.39 30.77
N LEU A 84 -9.28 26.23 30.72
CA LEU A 84 -8.99 25.59 29.44
C LEU A 84 -10.25 24.84 28.97
N SER A 85 -10.79 25.22 27.81
CA SER A 85 -11.97 24.53 27.25
C SER A 85 -11.60 23.09 26.83
N LEU A 86 -12.55 22.17 26.97
CA LEU A 86 -12.44 20.81 26.44
C LEU A 86 -12.11 20.79 24.95
N ASP A 87 -12.51 21.82 24.19
CA ASP A 87 -12.24 21.92 22.76
C ASP A 87 -10.76 22.22 22.46
N VAL A 88 -10.09 22.99 23.33
CA VAL A 88 -8.64 23.25 23.23
C VAL A 88 -7.85 21.96 23.46
N ILE A 89 -8.27 21.16 24.46
CA ILE A 89 -7.67 19.85 24.75
C ILE A 89 -7.84 18.91 23.55
N LYS A 90 -9.06 18.81 23.00
CA LYS A 90 -9.32 17.98 21.81
C LYS A 90 -8.48 18.42 20.61
N LYS A 91 -8.27 19.73 20.43
CA LYS A 91 -7.41 20.25 19.35
C LYS A 91 -5.95 19.82 19.56
N ALA A 92 -5.44 19.89 20.78
CA ALA A 92 -4.10 19.38 21.11
C ALA A 92 -3.95 17.88 20.80
N GLU A 93 -4.94 17.05 21.15
CA GLU A 93 -4.93 15.62 20.80
C GLU A 93 -4.92 15.36 19.29
N GLN A 94 -5.66 16.17 18.51
CA GLN A 94 -5.66 16.05 17.06
C GLN A 94 -4.29 16.40 16.46
N ILE A 95 -3.63 17.43 17.01
CA ILE A 95 -2.26 17.79 16.63
C ILE A 95 -1.31 16.63 16.95
N GLU A 96 -1.41 16.01 18.12
CA GLU A 96 -0.57 14.86 18.49
C GLU A 96 -0.71 13.71 17.49
N LYS A 97 -1.96 13.35 17.16
CA LYS A 97 -2.25 12.28 16.20
C LYS A 97 -1.68 12.58 14.81
N LEU A 98 -1.85 13.82 14.34
CA LEU A 98 -1.34 14.23 13.04
C LEU A 98 0.20 14.27 13.03
N ALA A 99 0.82 14.76 14.11
CA ALA A 99 2.28 14.84 14.25
C ALA A 99 2.91 13.45 14.25
N LYS A 100 2.27 12.50 14.93
CA LYS A 100 2.66 11.09 14.89
C LYS A 100 2.56 10.53 13.47
N SER A 101 1.44 10.77 12.78
CA SER A 101 1.25 10.33 11.40
C SER A 101 2.31 10.89 10.44
N VAL A 102 2.64 12.18 10.54
CA VAL A 102 3.68 12.81 9.71
C VAL A 102 5.04 12.17 9.96
N LYS A 103 5.43 12.00 11.23
CA LYS A 103 6.68 11.32 11.59
C LYS A 103 6.74 9.90 11.02
N ASP A 104 5.66 9.14 11.13
CA ASP A 104 5.61 7.75 10.66
C ASP A 104 5.69 7.69 9.12
N LYS A 105 5.03 8.61 8.40
CA LYS A 105 5.16 8.75 6.95
C LYS A 105 6.57 9.15 6.52
N MET A 106 7.24 10.05 7.25
CA MET A 106 8.62 10.44 6.97
C MET A 106 9.59 9.27 7.15
N LYS A 107 9.41 8.46 8.21
CA LYS A 107 10.21 7.25 8.43
C LYS A 107 9.99 6.20 7.34
N ALA A 108 8.74 5.98 6.94
CA ALA A 108 8.42 5.06 5.86
C ALA A 108 9.05 5.47 4.52
N GLN A 109 9.22 6.77 4.29
CA GLN A 109 9.92 7.29 3.10
C GLN A 109 11.43 7.18 3.21
N ALA A 110 12.02 7.41 4.39
CA ALA A 110 13.45 7.31 4.61
C ALA A 110 13.98 5.87 4.57
N LEU A 111 13.13 4.88 4.86
CA LEU A 111 13.52 3.46 4.90
C LEU A 111 13.46 2.77 3.54
N GLU A 112 12.90 3.41 2.51
CA GLU A 112 12.97 2.89 1.13
C GLU A 112 14.11 3.57 0.35
N PRO A 113 15.23 2.87 0.10
CA PRO A 113 16.17 3.31 -0.93
C PRO A 113 15.42 3.35 -2.26
N ALA A 114 15.58 4.44 -3.02
CA ALA A 114 15.02 4.53 -4.36
C ALA A 114 15.43 3.28 -5.17
N PRO A 115 14.49 2.54 -5.81
CA PRO A 115 14.78 1.30 -6.55
C PRO A 115 15.62 1.50 -7.83
N SER A 116 16.35 2.60 -7.94
CA SER A 116 17.31 2.91 -9.01
C SER A 116 18.71 3.25 -8.50
N ALA A 117 18.93 3.28 -7.17
CA ALA A 117 20.26 3.42 -6.58
C ALA A 117 20.87 2.05 -6.27
N GLU A 118 20.81 1.10 -7.22
CA GLU A 118 21.84 0.07 -7.19
C GLU A 118 23.19 0.77 -7.47
N PRO A 119 24.24 0.55 -6.67
CA PRO A 119 25.57 0.90 -7.12
C PRO A 119 25.81 0.01 -8.33
N ARG A 120 25.71 0.57 -9.53
CA ARG A 120 26.24 -0.06 -10.74
C ARG A 120 27.74 -0.21 -10.47
N LEU A 121 28.11 -1.35 -9.92
CA LEU A 121 29.47 -1.86 -9.94
C LEU A 121 29.76 -2.05 -11.42
N GLU A 122 30.24 -0.99 -12.07
CA GLU A 122 30.92 -1.12 -13.35
C GLU A 122 32.03 -2.12 -13.10
N ARG A 123 31.83 -3.34 -13.60
CA ARG A 123 32.87 -4.37 -13.56
C ARG A 123 34.08 -3.73 -14.26
N PRO A 124 35.24 -3.60 -13.59
CA PRO A 124 36.40 -3.03 -14.23
C PRO A 124 36.71 -3.84 -15.50
N PRO A 125 37.20 -3.19 -16.58
CA PRO A 125 37.59 -3.92 -17.77
C PRO A 125 38.59 -5.00 -17.38
N LEU A 126 38.32 -6.24 -17.77
CA LEU A 126 39.30 -7.30 -17.66
C LEU A 126 40.44 -6.95 -18.61
N PHE A 127 41.58 -6.59 -18.03
CA PHE A 127 42.85 -6.47 -18.74
C PHE A 127 43.32 -7.83 -19.20
#